data_AF-A0A351BLW2-F1
#
_entry.id   AF-A0A351BLW2-F1
#
_cell.length_a   1.000
_cell.length_b   1.000
_cell.length_c   1.000
_cell.angle_alpha   90.00
_cell.angle_beta   90.00
_cell.angle_gamma   90.00
#
_symmetry.space_group_name_H-M   'P 1'
#
loop_
_entity.id
_entity.type
_entity.pdbx_description
1 polymer ?
#
loop_
_entity_poly.entity_id
_entity_poly.type
_entity_poly.pdbx_seq_one_letter_code
_entity_poly.pdbx_strand_id
1 'polypeptide(L)' 'MISRDELSQIRDNGLWKQNSSLVQILGLCPLLAVTTNVVNGVMLSL' A
#
# COMPACT_ATOMS: atom_id res chain seq x y z
N MET A 1 -7.73 26.77 -8.90
CA MET A 1 -6.83 26.29 -7.83
C MET A 1 -7.51 25.07 -7.22
N ILE A 2 -6.93 23.88 -7.37
CA ILE A 2 -7.51 22.64 -6.82
C ILE A 2 -7.28 22.63 -5.30
N SER A 3 -8.35 22.58 -4.51
CA SER A 3 -8.25 22.55 -3.04
C SER A 3 -7.78 21.17 -2.58
N ARG A 4 -7.02 21.11 -1.48
CA ARG A 4 -6.49 19.84 -0.94
C ARG A 4 -7.61 18.87 -0.53
N ASP A 5 -8.78 19.40 -0.17
CA ASP A 5 -9.98 18.62 0.16
C ASP A 5 -10.51 17.81 -1.01
N GLU A 6 -10.56 18.40 -2.21
CA GLU A 6 -10.97 17.73 -3.45
C GLU A 6 -10.01 16.58 -3.80
N LEU A 7 -8.70 16.80 -3.62
CA LEU A 7 -7.70 15.76 -3.84
C LEU A 7 -7.85 14.59 -2.86
N SER A 8 -8.21 14.86 -1.61
CA SER A 8 -8.48 13.81 -0.62
C SER A 8 -9.72 12.99 -1.00
N GLN A 9 -10.80 13.64 -1.43
CA GLN A 9 -12.01 12.95 -1.90
C GLN A 9 -11.76 12.13 -3.17
N ILE A 10 -11.01 12.66 -4.14
CA ILE A 10 -10.66 11.94 -5.38
C ILE A 10 -9.77 10.73 -5.06
N ARG A 11 -8.81 10.89 -4.14
CA ARG A 11 -7.93 9.79 -3.70
C ARG A 11 -8.73 8.69 -2.98
N ASP A 12 -9.63 9.05 -2.08
CA ASP A 12 -10.45 8.08 -1.34
C ASP A 12 -11.44 7.37 -2.28
N ASN A 13 -12.13 8.12 -3.13
CA ASN A 13 -13.12 7.53 -4.02
C ASN A 13 -12.46 6.73 -5.17
N GLY A 14 -11.35 7.22 -5.71
CA GLY A 14 -10.62 6.62 -6.85
C GLY A 14 -9.76 5.42 -6.47
N LEU A 15 -8.99 5.50 -5.36
CA LEU A 15 -8.16 4.39 -4.88
C LEU A 15 -8.98 3.40 -4.06
N TRP A 16 -9.89 3.85 -3.20
CA TRP A 16 -10.56 2.97 -2.22
C TRP A 16 -11.89 2.41 -2.72
N LYS A 17 -12.75 3.23 -3.34
CA LYS A 17 -14.09 2.79 -3.79
C LYS A 17 -14.15 2.29 -5.24
N GLN A 18 -13.32 2.81 -6.13
CA GLN A 18 -13.35 2.43 -7.56
C GLN A 18 -12.30 1.38 -7.93
N ASN A 19 -11.16 1.31 -7.24
CA ASN A 19 -10.06 0.41 -7.59
C ASN A 19 -9.44 -0.28 -6.36
N SER A 20 -10.23 -1.09 -5.64
CA SER A 20 -9.69 -1.94 -4.55
C SER A 20 -8.53 -2.84 -5.02
N SER A 21 -8.45 -3.17 -6.31
CA SER A 21 -7.33 -3.91 -6.90
C SER A 21 -6.00 -3.15 -6.84
N LEU A 22 -6.02 -1.81 -6.96
CA LEU A 22 -4.83 -0.98 -6.79
C LEU A 22 -4.35 -0.98 -5.33
N VAL A 23 -5.28 -0.93 -4.36
CA VAL A 23 -4.96 -1.12 -2.93
C VAL A 23 -4.41 -2.52 -2.66
N GLN A 24 -4.93 -3.55 -3.34
CA GLN A 24 -4.41 -4.92 -3.24
C GLN A 24 -2.97 -5.02 -3.75
N ILE A 25 -2.66 -4.49 -4.93
CA ILE A 25 -1.31 -4.51 -5.51
C ILE A 25 -0.34 -3.63 -4.70
N LEU A 26 -0.75 -2.43 -4.28
CA LEU A 26 0.03 -1.59 -3.36
C LEU A 26 0.21 -2.24 -1.99
N GLY A 27 -0.68 -3.14 -1.57
CA GLY A 27 -0.55 -3.95 -0.35
C GLY A 27 0.34 -5.19 -0.55
N LEU A 28 0.37 -5.77 -1.75
CA LEU A 28 1.20 -6.93 -2.07
C LEU A 28 2.70 -6.57 -2.09
N CYS A 29 3.11 -5.47 -2.70
CA CYS A 29 4.51 -5.02 -2.68
C CYS A 29 5.12 -4.90 -1.25
N PRO A 30 4.47 -4.23 -0.28
CA PRO A 30 4.97 -4.13 1.08
C PRO A 30 4.84 -5.46 1.84
N LEU A 31 3.87 -6.33 1.53
CA LEU A 31 3.78 -7.67 2.12
C LEU A 31 4.96 -8.56 1.69
N LEU A 32 5.33 -8.52 0.41
CA LEU A 32 6.51 -9.24 -0.08
C LEU A 32 7.80 -8.66 0.53
N ALA A 33 7.91 -7.34 0.63
CA ALA A 33 9.05 -6.69 1.27
C ALA A 33 9.17 -7.00 2.77
N VAL A 34 8.07 -7.03 3.52
CA VAL A 34 8.06 -7.43 4.94
C VAL A 34 8.47 -8.88 5.09
N THR A 35 7.93 -9.79 4.26
CA THR A 35 8.23 -11.22 4.35
C THR A 35 9.72 -11.49 4.13
N THR A 36 10.34 -10.83 3.14
CA THR A 36 11.79 -10.99 2.89
C THR A 36 12.64 -10.42 4.01
N ASN A 37 12.26 -9.27 4.59
CA ASN A 37 12.95 -8.71 5.76
C ASN A 37 12.81 -9.58 7.00
N VAL A 38 11.63 -10.17 7.25
CA VAL A 38 11.40 -11.10 8.37
C VAL A 38 12.20 -12.37 8.17
N VAL A 39 12.19 -12.97 6.98
CA VAL A 39 12.97 -14.20 6.69
C VAL A 39 14.47 -13.92 6.80
N ASN A 40 14.97 -12.81 6.24
CA ASN A 40 16.38 -12.43 6.41
C ASN A 40 16.73 -12.14 7.87
N GLY A 41 15.86 -11.46 8.61
CA GLY A 41 16.08 -11.17 10.04
C GLY A 41 16.14 -12.43 10.88
N VAL A 42 15.22 -13.38 10.66
CA VAL A 42 15.21 -14.67 11.36
C VAL A 42 16.45 -15.50 11.01
N MET A 43 16.86 -15.52 9.74
CA MET A 43 18.03 -16.29 9.30
C MET A 43 19.36 -15.70 9.82
N LEU A 44 19.41 -14.41 10.13
CA LEU A 44 20.55 -13.77 10.80
C LEU A 44 20.52 -13.90 12.33
N SER A 45 19.36 -14.25 12.91
CA SER A 45 19.16 -14.34 14.36
C SER A 45 19.30 -15.78 14.91
N LEU A 46 19.25 -16.79 14.03
CA LEU A 46 19.43 -18.21 14.33
C LEU A 46 20.84 -18.65 13.90
#